data_AF-A0A9P5P3E4-F1
#
_entry.id   AF-A0A9P5P3E4-F1
#
_cell.length_a   1.000
_cell.length_b   1.000
_cell.length_c   1.000
_cell.angle_alpha   90.00
_cell.angle_beta   90.00
_cell.angle_gamma   90.00
#
_symmetry.space_group_name_H-M   'P 1'
#
loop_
_entity.id
_entity.type
_entity.pdbx_description
1 polymer ?
#
loop_
_entity_poly.entity_id
_entity_poly.type
_entity_poly.pdbx_seq_one_letter_code
_entity_poly.pdbx_strand_id
1 'polypeptide(L)'
;MAPFTAQSINTADITSYFSSLPVKSCQLDAQSTIDEALRATIQSCTVPGARERKKAEYRHNNPAGNIFGLCLPMSEKEQLKYAVQFIEFLCIVDDTMEDLPLGEACIEHAILRQALYKKYDENEYAGQLVGGMTMFLRNIRLELADQTDPENLALLAALDSSLHHRNSVVGEFEPLESYIPYRRTTSDYNFVCNLIRWTMKIPLQLGEREELLARKHKHVVGVIASLTNDYFSWQMERQPSTDRV
;
A
#
# COMPACT_ATOMS: atom_id res chain seq x y z
N MET A 1 14.03 14.63 8.83
CA MET A 1 13.45 15.57 9.82
C MET A 1 12.57 14.80 10.80
N ALA A 2 12.68 15.08 12.11
CA ALA A 2 11.91 14.38 13.14
C ALA A 2 10.40 14.26 12.82
N PRO A 3 9.72 13.17 13.25
CA PRO A 3 8.31 12.91 12.97
C PRO A 3 7.35 14.04 13.35
N PHE A 4 6.14 14.00 12.79
CA PHE A 4 5.04 14.86 13.23
C PHE A 4 4.67 14.59 14.69
N THR A 5 4.12 15.61 15.36
CA THR A 5 3.67 15.46 16.74
C THR A 5 2.49 14.51 16.80
N ALA A 6 2.60 13.45 17.59
CA ALA A 6 1.55 12.45 17.75
C ALA A 6 0.90 12.53 19.15
N GLN A 7 -0.43 12.41 19.19
CA GLN A 7 -1.23 12.43 20.41
C GLN A 7 -1.84 11.05 20.68
N SER A 8 -1.94 10.65 21.93
CA SER A 8 -2.62 9.40 22.30
C SER A 8 -4.11 9.51 22.03
N ILE A 9 -4.70 8.45 21.46
CA ILE A 9 -6.14 8.33 21.29
C ILE A 9 -6.70 7.53 22.46
N ASN A 10 -7.81 7.99 23.02
CA ASN A 10 -8.56 7.23 24.01
C ASN A 10 -9.30 6.08 23.30
N THR A 11 -8.86 4.85 23.54
CA THR A 11 -9.47 3.63 23.01
C THR A 11 -10.25 2.85 24.06
N ALA A 12 -10.63 3.47 25.19
CA ALA A 12 -11.34 2.80 26.28
C ALA A 12 -12.67 2.18 25.85
N ASP A 13 -13.34 2.75 24.85
CA ASP A 13 -14.61 2.26 24.32
C ASP A 13 -14.44 1.20 23.21
N ILE A 14 -13.21 0.92 22.78
CA ILE A 14 -12.92 -0.14 21.81
C ILE A 14 -12.79 -1.46 22.56
N THR A 15 -13.54 -2.46 22.11
CA THR A 15 -13.50 -3.78 22.74
C THR A 15 -12.09 -4.37 22.67
N SER A 16 -11.60 -4.87 23.81
CA SER A 16 -10.26 -5.45 23.94
C SER A 16 -10.01 -6.66 23.03
N TYR A 17 -11.07 -7.29 22.51
CA TYR A 17 -10.99 -8.34 21.50
C TYR A 17 -10.42 -7.85 20.15
N PHE A 18 -10.51 -6.56 19.83
CA PHE A 18 -10.00 -5.98 18.58
C PHE A 18 -8.58 -5.43 18.71
N SER A 19 -8.28 -4.69 19.77
CA SER A 19 -6.92 -4.21 20.03
C SER A 19 -6.75 -3.84 21.51
N SER A 20 -5.62 -4.26 22.07
CA SER A 20 -5.11 -3.79 23.37
C SER A 20 -3.92 -2.84 23.23
N LEU A 21 -3.53 -2.52 21.99
CA LEU A 21 -2.37 -1.68 21.72
C LEU A 21 -2.72 -0.20 21.90
N PRO A 22 -1.90 0.58 22.60
CA PRO A 22 -2.04 2.02 22.64
C PRO A 22 -1.99 2.61 21.23
N VAL A 23 -2.92 3.51 20.92
CA VAL A 23 -2.98 4.17 19.61
C VAL A 23 -2.52 5.62 19.76
N LYS A 24 -1.70 6.07 18.83
CA LYS A 24 -1.33 7.47 18.66
C LYS A 24 -1.72 7.96 17.28
N SER A 25 -2.01 9.24 17.17
CA SER A 25 -2.31 9.89 15.90
C SER A 25 -1.46 11.13 15.69
N CYS A 26 -0.80 11.21 14.54
CA CYS A 26 -0.18 12.45 14.07
C CYS A 26 -1.12 13.28 13.18
N GLN A 27 -2.40 12.88 13.03
CA GLN A 27 -3.33 13.45 12.05
C GLN A 27 -3.36 14.98 12.07
N LEU A 28 -3.46 15.61 13.25
CA LEU A 28 -3.59 17.06 13.37
C LEU A 28 -2.39 17.83 12.79
N ASP A 29 -1.17 17.32 13.00
CA ASP A 29 0.08 17.97 12.56
C ASP A 29 0.46 17.55 11.12
N ALA A 30 0.07 16.34 10.72
CA ALA A 30 0.38 15.76 9.41
C ALA A 30 -0.69 16.00 8.33
N GLN A 31 -1.85 16.57 8.69
CA GLN A 31 -3.04 16.67 7.82
C GLN A 31 -2.71 17.21 6.42
N SER A 32 -2.01 18.33 6.33
CA SER A 32 -1.71 18.95 5.03
C SER A 32 -0.85 18.05 4.15
N THR A 33 0.15 17.38 4.73
CA THR A 33 1.03 16.46 4.02
C THR A 33 0.25 15.24 3.52
N ILE A 34 -0.65 14.71 4.34
CA ILE A 34 -1.52 13.57 3.98
C ILE A 34 -2.46 13.99 2.85
N ASP A 35 -3.16 15.12 2.97
CA ASP A 35 -4.14 15.57 1.99
C ASP A 35 -3.52 15.94 0.64
N GLU A 36 -2.34 16.57 0.64
CA GLU A 36 -1.60 16.88 -0.58
C GLU A 36 -1.11 15.62 -1.28
N ALA A 37 -0.54 14.67 -0.53
CA ALA A 37 -0.08 13.39 -1.05
C ALA A 37 -1.23 12.58 -1.65
N LEU A 38 -2.34 12.46 -0.93
CA LEU A 38 -3.56 11.79 -1.40
C LEU A 38 -4.08 12.41 -2.68
N ARG A 39 -4.26 13.74 -2.68
CA ARG A 39 -4.77 14.45 -3.84
C ARG A 39 -3.87 14.26 -5.06
N ALA A 40 -2.55 14.38 -4.89
CA ALA A 40 -1.59 14.20 -5.97
C ALA A 40 -1.64 12.77 -6.54
N THR A 41 -1.67 11.75 -5.69
CA THR A 41 -1.77 10.35 -6.15
C THR A 41 -3.09 10.08 -6.85
N ILE A 42 -4.21 10.44 -6.22
CA ILE A 42 -5.55 10.18 -6.78
C ILE A 42 -5.68 10.90 -8.13
N GLN A 43 -5.28 12.17 -8.22
CA GLN A 43 -5.29 12.96 -9.47
C GLN A 43 -4.44 12.35 -10.57
N SER A 44 -3.26 11.82 -10.24
CA SER A 44 -2.34 11.28 -11.25
C SER A 44 -2.73 9.89 -11.71
N CYS A 45 -3.28 9.06 -10.82
CA CYS A 45 -3.51 7.64 -11.07
C CYS A 45 -4.91 7.31 -11.58
N THR A 46 -5.85 8.27 -11.57
CA THR A 46 -7.25 7.99 -11.91
C THR A 46 -7.86 9.08 -12.78
N VAL A 47 -8.92 8.74 -13.51
CA VAL A 47 -9.63 9.68 -14.38
C VAL A 47 -10.80 10.34 -13.63
N PRO A 48 -11.04 11.66 -13.78
CA PRO A 48 -12.18 12.33 -13.17
C PRO A 48 -13.52 11.63 -13.50
N GLY A 49 -14.32 11.37 -12.46
CA GLY A 49 -15.64 10.73 -12.58
C GLY A 49 -15.63 9.20 -12.71
N ALA A 50 -14.46 8.60 -12.93
CA ALA A 50 -14.31 7.16 -13.00
C ALA A 50 -14.55 6.48 -11.64
N ARG A 51 -14.77 5.17 -11.66
CA ARG A 51 -15.20 4.42 -10.46
C ARG A 51 -14.10 4.36 -9.41
N GLU A 52 -12.87 4.05 -9.83
CA GLU A 52 -11.67 3.99 -9.01
C GLU A 52 -11.37 5.35 -8.36
N ARG A 53 -11.61 6.46 -9.07
CA ARG A 53 -11.53 7.81 -8.51
C ARG A 53 -12.50 8.03 -7.36
N LYS A 54 -13.77 7.66 -7.56
CA LYS A 54 -14.81 7.78 -6.51
C LYS A 54 -14.51 6.90 -5.31
N LYS A 55 -14.03 5.66 -5.53
CA LYS A 55 -13.62 4.75 -4.46
C LYS A 55 -12.46 5.33 -3.64
N ALA A 56 -11.42 5.84 -4.32
CA ALA A 56 -10.27 6.46 -3.68
C ALA A 56 -10.66 7.69 -2.84
N GLU A 57 -11.50 8.58 -3.37
CA GLU A 57 -12.01 9.75 -2.63
C GLU A 57 -12.87 9.33 -1.43
N TYR A 58 -13.74 8.33 -1.60
CA TYR A 58 -14.59 7.80 -0.53
C TYR A 58 -13.78 7.23 0.64
N ARG A 59 -12.67 6.53 0.37
CA ARG A 59 -11.82 5.89 1.39
C ARG A 59 -11.33 6.86 2.46
N HIS A 60 -11.20 8.15 2.11
CA HIS A 60 -10.67 9.20 2.98
C HIS A 60 -11.73 10.11 3.59
N ASN A 61 -13.02 9.82 3.37
CA ASN A 61 -14.14 10.59 3.94
C ASN A 61 -14.56 10.13 5.33
N ASN A 62 -13.79 9.25 5.98
CA ASN A 62 -14.13 8.76 7.32
C ASN A 62 -14.04 9.92 8.36
N PRO A 63 -15.14 10.27 9.04
CA PRO A 63 -15.14 11.36 10.01
C PRO A 63 -14.31 11.07 11.27
N ALA A 64 -13.96 9.80 11.53
CA ALA A 64 -13.11 9.41 12.65
C ALA A 64 -11.61 9.69 12.40
N GLY A 65 -11.25 10.18 11.21
CA GLY A 65 -9.88 10.55 10.85
C GLY A 65 -9.31 9.69 9.72
N ASN A 66 -8.13 10.06 9.26
CA ASN A 66 -7.45 9.37 8.18
C ASN A 66 -6.53 8.25 8.71
N ILE A 67 -6.54 7.10 8.03
CA ILE A 67 -5.73 5.93 8.39
C ILE A 67 -4.23 6.26 8.47
N PHE A 68 -3.73 7.18 7.63
CA PHE A 68 -2.31 7.53 7.62
C PHE A 68 -1.87 8.23 8.90
N GLY A 69 -2.69 9.11 9.47
CA GLY A 69 -2.38 9.75 10.74
C GLY A 69 -2.33 8.76 11.91
N LEU A 70 -3.13 7.69 11.84
CA LEU A 70 -3.21 6.64 12.87
C LEU A 70 -2.11 5.58 12.72
N CYS A 71 -1.77 5.21 11.50
CA CYS A 71 -0.85 4.11 11.21
C CYS A 71 0.61 4.54 11.09
N LEU A 72 0.87 5.82 10.78
CA LEU A 72 2.23 6.35 10.54
C LEU A 72 2.64 7.46 11.52
N PRO A 73 2.33 7.40 12.83
CA PRO A 73 2.64 8.47 13.77
C PRO A 73 4.13 8.66 14.03
N MET A 74 4.95 7.67 13.67
CA MET A 74 6.40 7.66 13.90
C MET A 74 7.22 7.86 12.62
N SER A 75 6.56 8.10 11.48
CA SER A 75 7.25 8.34 10.21
C SER A 75 7.92 9.70 10.19
N GLU A 76 9.14 9.77 9.64
CA GLU A 76 9.83 11.02 9.33
C GLU A 76 8.96 11.87 8.39
N LYS A 77 8.95 13.19 8.64
CA LYS A 77 8.07 14.12 7.90
C LYS A 77 8.25 14.04 6.39
N GLU A 78 9.51 13.98 5.95
CA GLU A 78 9.87 13.92 4.53
C GLU A 78 9.45 12.60 3.85
N GLN A 79 9.33 11.52 4.63
CA GLN A 79 9.01 10.19 4.12
C GLN A 79 7.51 9.88 4.18
N LEU A 80 6.76 10.59 5.05
CA LEU A 80 5.32 10.39 5.17
C LEU A 80 4.59 10.61 3.84
N LYS A 81 4.96 11.66 3.08
CA LYS A 81 4.41 11.92 1.74
C LYS A 81 4.48 10.66 0.87
N TYR A 82 5.66 10.07 0.75
CA TYR A 82 5.86 8.88 -0.10
C TYR A 82 5.09 7.66 0.42
N ALA A 83 5.00 7.47 1.74
CA ALA A 83 4.20 6.36 2.27
C ALA A 83 2.71 6.48 1.96
N VAL A 84 2.14 7.67 2.15
CA VAL A 84 0.75 7.97 1.76
C VAL A 84 0.58 7.71 0.26
N GLN A 85 1.50 8.23 -0.56
CA GLN A 85 1.45 8.10 -2.00
C GLN A 85 1.50 6.65 -2.48
N PHE A 86 2.42 5.83 -1.94
CA PHE A 86 2.56 4.43 -2.32
C PHE A 86 1.39 3.57 -1.86
N ILE A 87 0.93 3.74 -0.61
CA ILE A 87 -0.18 2.94 -0.10
C ILE A 87 -1.46 3.26 -0.88
N GLU A 88 -1.76 4.54 -1.11
CA GLU A 88 -2.92 4.94 -1.90
C GLU A 88 -2.83 4.43 -3.34
N PHE A 89 -1.64 4.51 -3.94
CA PHE A 89 -1.37 3.94 -5.25
C PHE A 89 -1.68 2.44 -5.30
N LEU A 90 -1.24 1.65 -4.32
CA LEU A 90 -1.50 0.20 -4.28
C LEU A 90 -2.98 -0.14 -4.14
N CYS A 91 -3.73 0.68 -3.41
CA CYS A 91 -5.18 0.54 -3.32
C CYS A 91 -5.88 0.91 -4.64
N ILE A 92 -5.43 1.94 -5.36
CA ILE A 92 -5.96 2.28 -6.69
C ILE A 92 -5.64 1.17 -7.71
N VAL A 93 -4.43 0.60 -7.64
CA VAL A 93 -4.06 -0.59 -8.43
C VAL A 93 -5.01 -1.74 -8.12
N ASP A 94 -5.34 -1.98 -6.85
CA ASP A 94 -6.33 -3.00 -6.45
C ASP A 94 -7.67 -2.76 -7.13
N ASP A 95 -8.24 -1.57 -6.90
CA ASP A 95 -9.57 -1.19 -7.36
C ASP A 95 -9.70 -1.18 -8.90
N THR A 96 -8.59 -0.97 -9.60
CA THR A 96 -8.55 -0.99 -11.07
C THR A 96 -8.40 -2.42 -11.60
N MET A 97 -7.57 -3.23 -10.95
CA MET A 97 -7.20 -4.55 -11.45
C MET A 97 -8.16 -5.64 -11.01
N GLU A 98 -8.80 -5.52 -9.85
CA GLU A 98 -9.70 -6.52 -9.26
C GLU A 98 -10.84 -6.92 -10.20
N ASP A 99 -11.35 -5.94 -10.96
CA ASP A 99 -12.49 -6.12 -11.85
C ASP A 99 -12.11 -6.63 -13.26
N LEU A 100 -10.83 -6.86 -13.53
CA LEU A 100 -10.37 -7.39 -14.81
C LEU A 100 -10.29 -8.92 -14.78
N PRO A 101 -10.53 -9.60 -15.91
CA PRO A 101 -10.11 -10.98 -16.08
C PRO A 101 -8.64 -11.16 -15.73
N LEU A 102 -8.27 -12.29 -15.11
CA LEU A 102 -6.91 -12.53 -14.60
C LEU A 102 -5.82 -12.25 -15.66
N GLY A 103 -6.03 -12.73 -16.88
CA GLY A 103 -5.06 -12.56 -17.97
C GLY A 103 -4.82 -11.09 -18.31
N GLU A 104 -5.88 -10.27 -18.33
CA GLU A 104 -5.79 -8.83 -18.60
C GLU A 104 -5.09 -8.10 -17.46
N ALA A 105 -5.41 -8.42 -16.20
CA ALA A 105 -4.71 -7.84 -15.06
C ALA A 105 -3.23 -8.21 -15.03
N CYS A 106 -2.86 -9.44 -15.38
CA CYS A 106 -1.45 -9.84 -15.50
C CYS A 106 -0.71 -9.00 -16.54
N ILE A 107 -1.35 -8.69 -17.68
CA ILE A 107 -0.78 -7.82 -18.72
C ILE A 107 -0.62 -6.39 -18.21
N GLU A 108 -1.67 -5.80 -17.64
CA GLU A 108 -1.63 -4.43 -17.13
C GLU A 108 -0.63 -4.28 -15.96
N HIS A 109 -0.50 -5.28 -15.08
CA HIS A 109 0.55 -5.31 -14.07
C HIS A 109 1.96 -5.38 -14.66
N ALA A 110 2.16 -6.20 -15.70
CA ALA A 110 3.46 -6.29 -16.37
C ALA A 110 3.85 -4.95 -17.02
N ILE A 111 2.88 -4.21 -17.58
CA ILE A 111 3.08 -2.86 -18.12
C ILE A 111 3.40 -1.88 -17.00
N LEU A 112 2.62 -1.86 -15.91
CA LEU A 112 2.83 -0.96 -14.78
C LEU A 112 4.25 -1.10 -14.20
N ARG A 113 4.73 -2.34 -14.06
CA ARG A 113 6.09 -2.62 -13.58
C ARG A 113 7.18 -2.03 -14.46
N GLN A 114 6.93 -1.82 -15.76
CA GLN A 114 7.91 -1.20 -16.65
C GLN A 114 8.31 0.20 -16.19
N ALA A 115 7.41 0.93 -15.50
CA ALA A 115 7.71 2.25 -14.92
C ALA A 115 8.88 2.22 -13.92
N LEU A 116 9.17 1.05 -13.34
CA LEU A 116 10.26 0.86 -12.38
C LEU A 116 11.64 0.71 -13.05
N TYR A 117 11.71 0.62 -14.38
CA TYR A 117 12.95 0.34 -15.10
C TYR A 117 13.27 1.41 -16.14
N LYS A 118 14.47 1.99 -16.03
CA LYS A 118 14.96 3.05 -16.94
C LYS A 118 14.89 2.69 -18.43
N LYS A 119 15.08 1.41 -18.78
CA LYS A 119 15.04 0.94 -20.18
C LYS A 119 13.68 1.13 -20.87
N TYR A 120 12.62 1.43 -20.11
CA TYR A 120 11.27 1.66 -20.64
C TYR A 120 10.82 3.12 -20.48
N ASP A 121 11.75 4.05 -20.23
CA ASP A 121 11.39 5.48 -20.08
C ASP A 121 10.93 6.10 -21.40
N GLU A 122 11.42 5.58 -22.53
CA GLU A 122 11.04 6.00 -23.88
C GLU A 122 9.81 5.25 -24.42
N ASN A 123 9.24 4.31 -23.66
CA ASN A 123 8.03 3.60 -24.09
C ASN A 123 6.84 4.57 -24.14
N GLU A 124 6.25 4.72 -25.33
CA GLU A 124 5.06 5.55 -25.55
C GLU A 124 3.76 4.89 -25.05
N TYR A 125 3.72 3.55 -25.02
CA TYR A 125 2.56 2.81 -24.53
C TYR A 125 2.61 2.69 -23.01
N ALA A 126 1.63 3.29 -22.34
CA ALA A 126 1.54 3.32 -20.88
C ALA A 126 0.50 2.34 -20.29
N GLY A 127 -0.12 1.51 -21.13
CA GLY A 127 -1.26 0.65 -20.75
C GLY A 127 -2.62 1.32 -21.03
N GLN A 128 -3.68 0.52 -21.14
CA GLN A 128 -5.03 1.06 -21.38
C GLN A 128 -5.66 1.60 -20.10
N LEU A 129 -5.42 0.93 -18.97
CA LEU A 129 -6.00 1.27 -17.68
C LEU A 129 -4.95 1.85 -16.72
N VAL A 130 -3.69 1.47 -16.89
CA VAL A 130 -2.60 1.91 -16.01
C VAL A 130 -1.81 3.12 -16.51
N GLY A 131 -2.25 3.83 -17.56
CA GLY A 131 -1.48 4.94 -18.13
C GLY A 131 -1.04 5.99 -17.12
N GLY A 132 -1.99 6.53 -16.34
CA GLY A 132 -1.71 7.50 -15.27
C GLY A 132 -0.86 6.92 -14.14
N MET A 133 -1.12 5.67 -13.76
CA MET A 133 -0.36 4.94 -12.74
C MET A 133 1.11 4.71 -13.15
N THR A 134 1.36 4.36 -14.41
CA THR A 134 2.69 4.17 -14.99
C THR A 134 3.49 5.47 -14.96
N MET A 135 2.87 6.59 -15.36
CA MET A 135 3.51 7.91 -15.30
C MET A 135 3.81 8.33 -13.86
N PHE A 136 2.85 8.17 -12.95
CA PHE A 136 3.02 8.46 -11.53
C PHE A 136 4.18 7.67 -10.92
N LEU A 137 4.20 6.35 -11.17
CA LEU A 137 5.24 5.48 -10.63
C LEU A 137 6.62 5.79 -11.22
N ARG A 138 6.69 6.12 -12.51
CA ARG A 138 7.94 6.57 -13.15
C ARG A 138 8.46 7.85 -12.52
N ASN A 139 7.59 8.83 -12.27
CA ASN A 139 7.96 10.09 -11.63
C ASN A 139 8.49 9.86 -10.21
N ILE A 140 7.79 9.05 -9.40
CA ILE A 140 8.25 8.70 -8.05
C ILE A 140 9.60 7.97 -8.10
N ARG A 141 9.80 7.05 -9.05
CA ARG A 141 11.11 6.40 -9.22
C ARG A 141 12.22 7.42 -9.48
N LEU A 142 11.98 8.39 -10.35
CA LEU A 142 12.96 9.43 -10.68
C LEU A 142 13.24 10.33 -9.47
N GLU A 143 12.19 10.75 -8.74
CA GLU A 143 12.31 11.53 -7.50
C GLU A 143 13.15 10.78 -6.44
N LEU A 144 12.88 9.49 -6.22
CA LEU A 144 13.61 8.69 -5.23
C LEU A 144 15.04 8.37 -5.69
N ALA A 145 15.29 8.22 -6.99
CA ALA A 145 16.62 7.97 -7.52
C ALA A 145 17.54 9.20 -7.45
N ASP A 146 16.98 10.41 -7.41
CA ASP A 146 17.73 11.67 -7.25
C ASP A 146 18.09 11.97 -5.78
N GLN A 147 17.41 11.32 -4.84
CA GLN A 147 17.71 11.46 -3.41
C GLN A 147 18.98 10.69 -3.00
N THR A 148 19.59 11.11 -1.90
CA THR A 148 20.82 10.52 -1.37
C THR A 148 20.58 9.30 -0.47
N ASP A 149 19.33 8.89 -0.23
CA ASP A 149 19.04 7.76 0.65
C ASP A 149 19.37 6.42 -0.05
N PRO A 150 20.34 5.65 0.47
CA PRO A 150 20.80 4.42 -0.18
C PRO A 150 19.74 3.31 -0.21
N GLU A 151 18.69 3.40 0.61
CA GLU A 151 17.65 2.38 0.68
C GLU A 151 16.55 2.57 -0.37
N ASN A 152 16.52 3.71 -1.08
CA ASN A 152 15.51 4.01 -2.08
C ASN A 152 15.44 2.96 -3.21
N LEU A 153 16.59 2.50 -3.69
CA LEU A 153 16.64 1.45 -4.72
C LEU A 153 16.13 0.10 -4.19
N ALA A 154 16.43 -0.23 -2.93
CA ALA A 154 15.96 -1.46 -2.30
C ALA A 154 14.44 -1.40 -2.06
N LEU A 155 13.89 -0.24 -1.71
CA LEU A 155 12.45 -0.02 -1.57
C LEU A 155 11.73 -0.19 -2.92
N LEU A 156 12.26 0.39 -4.00
CA LEU A 156 11.71 0.25 -5.34
C LEU A 156 11.78 -1.20 -5.85
N ALA A 157 12.85 -1.93 -5.54
CA ALA A 157 12.95 -3.36 -5.84
C ALA A 157 11.92 -4.20 -5.04
N ALA A 158 11.65 -3.83 -3.79
CA ALA A 158 10.60 -4.47 -3.00
C ALA A 158 9.20 -4.22 -3.58
N LEU A 159 8.94 -3.00 -4.10
CA LEU A 159 7.69 -2.69 -4.80
C LEU A 159 7.54 -3.52 -6.07
N ASP A 160 8.59 -3.61 -6.90
CA ASP A 160 8.57 -4.42 -8.12
C ASP A 160 8.23 -5.88 -7.82
N SER A 161 8.85 -6.44 -6.79
CA SER A 161 8.56 -7.79 -6.33
C SER A 161 7.10 -7.95 -5.88
N SER A 162 6.56 -6.98 -5.12
CA SER A 162 5.15 -7.01 -4.70
C SER A 162 4.20 -7.04 -5.90
N LEU A 163 4.38 -6.11 -6.83
CA LEU A 163 3.58 -6.00 -8.05
C LEU A 163 3.70 -7.25 -8.95
N HIS A 164 4.85 -7.92 -8.95
CA HIS A 164 5.04 -9.14 -9.73
C HIS A 164 4.18 -10.30 -9.21
N HIS A 165 4.14 -10.47 -7.88
CA HIS A 165 3.51 -11.63 -7.25
C HIS A 165 2.03 -11.43 -6.98
N ARG A 166 1.49 -10.21 -7.09
CA ARG A 166 0.11 -9.88 -6.74
C ARG A 166 -0.95 -10.77 -7.40
N ASN A 167 -0.77 -11.13 -8.68
CA ASN A 167 -1.69 -12.01 -9.42
C ASN A 167 -1.09 -13.41 -9.71
N SER A 168 -0.16 -13.88 -8.88
CA SER A 168 0.61 -15.11 -9.16
C SER A 168 -0.11 -16.42 -8.83
N VAL A 169 -1.23 -16.37 -8.11
CA VAL A 169 -1.96 -17.56 -7.65
C VAL A 169 -3.46 -17.33 -7.79
N VAL A 170 -4.17 -18.30 -8.37
CA VAL A 170 -5.63 -18.38 -8.40
C VAL A 170 -6.03 -19.77 -7.90
N GLY A 171 -7.03 -19.84 -7.04
CA GLY A 171 -7.56 -21.11 -6.56
C GLY A 171 -8.56 -20.95 -5.44
N GLU A 172 -9.36 -22.00 -5.24
CA GLU A 172 -10.19 -22.15 -4.05
C GLU A 172 -9.33 -22.56 -2.86
N PHE A 173 -9.60 -21.99 -1.69
CA PHE A 173 -8.86 -22.27 -0.47
C PHE A 173 -9.78 -22.97 0.53
N GLU A 174 -9.50 -24.22 0.86
CA GLU A 174 -10.29 -24.97 1.85
C GLU A 174 -9.86 -24.65 3.30
N PRO A 175 -8.57 -24.82 3.69
CA PRO A 175 -8.11 -24.42 5.01
C PRO A 175 -7.55 -22.98 5.03
N LEU A 176 -7.72 -22.29 6.17
CA LEU A 176 -7.17 -20.94 6.38
C LEU A 176 -5.65 -20.89 6.20
N GLU A 177 -4.95 -21.97 6.57
CA GLU A 177 -3.51 -22.13 6.41
C GLU A 177 -3.07 -22.07 4.95
N SER A 178 -3.94 -22.48 4.01
CA SER A 178 -3.68 -22.37 2.57
C SER A 178 -3.99 -20.98 2.03
N TYR A 179 -4.97 -20.27 2.62
CA TYR A 179 -5.36 -18.92 2.24
C TYR A 179 -4.35 -17.85 2.70
N ILE A 180 -3.78 -17.99 3.89
CA ILE A 180 -2.87 -16.99 4.48
C ILE A 180 -1.67 -16.63 3.57
N PRO A 181 -0.93 -17.58 2.98
CA PRO A 181 0.17 -17.26 2.06
C PRO A 181 -0.28 -16.46 0.83
N TYR A 182 -1.43 -16.82 0.25
CA TYR A 182 -2.04 -16.10 -0.85
C TYR A 182 -2.38 -14.67 -0.42
N ARG A 183 -3.14 -14.52 0.66
CA ARG A 183 -3.65 -13.23 1.11
C ARG A 183 -2.55 -12.25 1.50
N ARG A 184 -1.46 -12.73 2.09
CA ARG A 184 -0.27 -11.90 2.39
C ARG A 184 0.40 -11.36 1.12
N THR A 185 0.34 -12.11 0.04
CA THR A 185 0.93 -11.72 -1.24
C THR A 185 0.03 -10.71 -1.95
N THR A 186 -1.29 -10.96 -1.98
CA THR A 186 -2.24 -10.05 -2.63
C THR A 186 -2.46 -8.74 -1.89
N SER A 187 -2.20 -8.70 -0.57
CA SER A 187 -2.28 -7.47 0.24
C SER A 187 -1.03 -6.57 0.18
N ASP A 188 -0.06 -6.87 -0.70
CA ASP A 188 1.22 -6.15 -0.84
C ASP A 188 2.03 -6.01 0.48
N TYR A 189 1.77 -6.91 1.43
CA TYR A 189 2.15 -6.73 2.83
C TYR A 189 3.66 -6.59 3.04
N ASN A 190 4.45 -7.38 2.31
CA ASN A 190 5.90 -7.36 2.43
C ASN A 190 6.49 -5.99 2.02
N PHE A 191 5.95 -5.38 0.97
CA PHE A 191 6.36 -4.04 0.55
C PHE A 191 5.92 -3.00 1.58
N VAL A 192 4.66 -3.03 2.03
CA VAL A 192 4.16 -2.09 3.05
C VAL A 192 5.00 -2.12 4.33
N CYS A 193 5.46 -3.31 4.77
CA CYS A 193 6.38 -3.40 5.90
C CYS A 193 7.72 -2.72 5.66
N ASN A 194 8.30 -2.90 4.47
CA ASN A 194 9.55 -2.24 4.11
C ASN A 194 9.36 -0.73 4.01
N LEU A 195 8.25 -0.28 3.42
CA LEU A 195 7.88 1.13 3.35
C LEU A 195 7.78 1.76 4.74
N ILE A 196 7.06 1.13 5.68
CA ILE A 196 6.93 1.62 7.05
C ILE A 196 8.30 1.73 7.72
N ARG A 197 9.15 0.70 7.62
CA ARG A 197 10.51 0.72 8.17
C ARG A 197 11.34 1.85 7.60
N TRP A 198 11.33 1.98 6.27
CA TRP A 198 12.00 3.05 5.56
C TRP A 198 11.54 4.43 6.06
N THR A 199 10.23 4.64 6.24
CA THR A 199 9.70 5.90 6.79
C THR A 199 10.10 6.19 8.23
N MET A 200 10.45 5.17 9.01
CA MET A 200 10.86 5.31 10.40
C MET A 200 12.39 5.33 10.55
N LYS A 201 13.14 5.38 9.44
CA LYS A 201 14.61 5.22 9.40
C LYS A 201 15.11 3.95 10.07
N ILE A 202 14.29 2.89 10.03
CA ILE A 202 14.72 1.53 10.39
C ILE A 202 15.31 0.91 9.12
N PRO A 203 16.58 0.45 9.13
CA PRO A 203 17.22 -0.15 7.97
C PRO A 203 16.35 -1.26 7.37
N LEU A 204 16.25 -1.35 6.04
CA LEU A 204 15.54 -2.40 5.32
C LEU A 204 16.24 -3.77 5.48
N GLN A 205 17.57 -3.76 5.57
CA GLN A 205 18.38 -4.93 5.88
C GLN A 205 18.83 -4.87 7.35
N LEU A 206 18.44 -5.88 8.13
CA LEU A 206 18.83 -5.98 9.55
C LEU A 206 19.94 -7.03 9.71
N GLY A 207 20.60 -7.01 10.88
CA GLY A 207 21.45 -8.12 11.28
C GLY A 207 20.64 -9.42 11.39
N GLU A 208 21.29 -10.57 11.24
CA GLU A 208 20.64 -11.90 11.16
C GLU A 208 19.65 -12.16 12.32
N ARG A 209 20.05 -11.84 13.55
CA ARG A 209 19.21 -12.03 14.74
C ARG A 209 17.97 -11.12 14.76
N GLU A 210 18.15 -9.87 14.37
CA GLU A 210 17.06 -8.88 14.29
C GLU A 210 16.10 -9.24 13.16
N GLU A 211 16.63 -9.68 12.02
CA GLU A 211 15.85 -10.13 10.87
C GLU A 211 14.99 -11.36 11.24
N LEU A 212 15.51 -12.30 12.05
CA LEU A 212 14.73 -13.43 12.54
C LEU A 212 13.52 -12.99 13.38
N LEU A 213 13.70 -12.00 14.26
CA LEU A 213 12.62 -11.44 15.08
C LEU A 213 11.63 -10.66 14.22
N ALA A 214 12.14 -9.80 13.33
CA ALA A 214 11.35 -8.98 12.44
C ALA A 214 10.48 -9.85 11.52
N ARG A 215 10.98 -10.97 11.00
CA ARG A 215 10.20 -11.90 10.16
C ARG A 215 8.98 -12.47 10.86
N LYS A 216 9.12 -12.90 12.12
CA LYS A 216 7.98 -13.40 12.90
C LYS A 216 6.94 -12.30 13.14
N HIS A 217 7.40 -11.13 13.53
CA HIS A 217 6.52 -9.99 13.77
C HIS A 217 5.79 -9.56 12.49
N LYS A 218 6.51 -9.41 11.38
CA LYS A 218 5.94 -9.14 10.05
C LYS A 218 4.91 -10.21 9.68
N HIS A 219 5.22 -11.50 9.85
CA HIS A 219 4.25 -12.54 9.54
C HIS A 219 2.93 -12.36 10.30
N VAL A 220 2.99 -12.17 11.62
CA VAL A 220 1.79 -12.02 12.46
C VAL A 220 0.99 -10.76 12.13
N VAL A 221 1.66 -9.61 12.02
CA VAL A 221 0.98 -8.33 11.72
C VAL A 221 0.33 -8.39 10.33
N GLY A 222 0.95 -9.05 9.35
CA GLY A 222 0.35 -9.20 8.03
C GLY A 222 -0.90 -10.05 8.03
N VAL A 223 -0.89 -11.17 8.77
CA VAL A 223 -2.10 -11.99 8.95
C VAL A 223 -3.21 -11.19 9.62
N ILE A 224 -2.91 -10.49 10.71
CA ILE A 224 -3.90 -9.69 11.43
C ILE A 224 -4.49 -8.60 10.51
N ALA A 225 -3.65 -7.83 9.83
CA ALA A 225 -4.09 -6.73 8.96
C ALA A 225 -4.98 -7.24 7.82
N SER A 226 -4.55 -8.31 7.13
CA SER A 226 -5.31 -8.90 6.03
C SER A 226 -6.65 -9.47 6.48
N LEU A 227 -6.69 -10.29 7.53
CA LEU A 227 -7.95 -10.89 8.00
C LEU A 227 -8.89 -9.85 8.63
N THR A 228 -8.33 -8.78 9.21
CA THR A 228 -9.14 -7.65 9.68
C THR A 228 -9.77 -6.92 8.50
N ASN A 229 -9.03 -6.73 7.40
CA ASN A 229 -9.60 -6.19 6.17
C ASN A 229 -10.73 -7.10 5.68
N ASP A 230 -10.50 -8.40 5.50
CA ASP A 230 -11.52 -9.37 5.05
C ASP A 230 -12.79 -9.31 5.91
N TYR A 231 -12.63 -9.22 7.24
CA TYR A 231 -13.77 -9.11 8.16
C TYR A 231 -14.61 -7.85 7.93
N PHE A 232 -13.98 -6.69 7.76
CA PHE A 232 -14.68 -5.42 7.59
C PHE A 232 -15.12 -5.16 6.14
N SER A 233 -14.44 -5.74 5.14
CA SER A 233 -14.78 -5.60 3.72
C SER A 233 -15.75 -6.68 3.22
N TRP A 234 -16.00 -7.75 4.00
CA TRP A 234 -16.85 -8.87 3.61
C TRP A 234 -18.19 -8.48 2.96
N GLN A 235 -18.87 -7.46 3.50
CA GLN A 235 -20.16 -7.03 2.96
C GLN A 235 -20.05 -6.50 1.53
N MET A 236 -18.93 -5.87 1.20
CA MET A 236 -18.62 -5.33 -0.13
C MET A 236 -18.14 -6.44 -1.08
N GLU A 237 -17.37 -7.40 -0.57
CA GLU A 237 -16.69 -8.42 -1.39
C GLU A 237 -17.54 -9.67 -1.69
N ARG A 238 -18.56 -9.98 -0.87
CA ARG A 238 -19.37 -11.21 -1.02
C ARG A 238 -20.16 -11.34 -2.33
N GLN A 239 -20.19 -10.31 -3.18
CA GLN A 239 -20.83 -10.35 -4.50
C GLN A 239 -19.75 -10.23 -5.57
N PRO A 240 -19.25 -11.36 -6.11
CA PRO A 240 -18.18 -11.32 -7.09
C PRO A 240 -18.64 -10.68 -8.39
N SER A 241 -17.83 -9.75 -8.92
CA SER A 241 -17.99 -9.11 -10.22
C SER A 241 -17.21 -9.82 -11.34
N THR A 242 -16.34 -10.78 -11.01
CA THR A 242 -15.37 -11.37 -11.95
C THR A 242 -15.20 -12.88 -11.81
N ASP A 243 -14.42 -13.46 -12.73
CA ASP A 243 -14.02 -14.87 -12.85
C ASP A 243 -12.92 -15.29 -11.86
N ARG A 244 -12.63 -14.47 -10.84
CA ARG A 244 -11.55 -14.69 -9.86
C ARG A 244 -11.96 -15.54 -8.66
N VAL A 245 -13.11 -16.19 -8.74
CA VAL A 245 -13.63 -17.15 -7.74
C VAL A 245 -13.70 -18.52 -8.37
#